data_AF-A0A523IBG0-F1
#
_entry.id   AF-A0A523IBG0-F1
#
_cell.length_a   1.000
_cell.length_b   1.000
_cell.length_c   1.000
_cell.angle_alpha   90.00
_cell.angle_beta   90.00
_cell.angle_gamma   90.00
#
_symmetry.space_group_name_H-M   'P 1'
#
loop_
_entity.id
_entity.type
_entity.pdbx_description
1 polymer ?
#
loop_
_entity_poly.entity_id
_entity_poly.type
_entity_poly.pdbx_seq_one_letter_code
_entity_poly.pdbx_strand_id
1 'polypeptide(L)' 'RAELEITDVNNHYIQDNKMTFEVLDGWWTDAGTFESLYRANSLAASGN' A
#
# COMPACT_ATOMS: atom_id res chain seq x y z
N ARG A 1 -6.21 -13.79 8.71
CA ARG A 1 -7.63 -13.79 9.15
C ARG A 1 -8.37 -15.00 8.57
N ALA A 2 -7.80 -16.22 8.70
CA ALA A 2 -8.22 -17.41 7.93
C ALA A 2 -8.39 -17.15 6.41
N GLU A 3 -7.69 -16.14 5.90
CA GLU A 3 -7.65 -15.73 4.50
C GLU A 3 -6.33 -16.19 3.89
N LEU A 4 -6.27 -16.29 2.55
CA LEU A 4 -5.02 -16.42 1.83
C LEU A 4 -4.40 -15.02 1.70
N GLU A 5 -3.47 -14.70 2.60
CA GLU A 5 -2.93 -13.35 2.74
C GLU A 5 -1.78 -13.11 1.75
N ILE A 6 -1.75 -11.95 1.08
CA ILE A 6 -0.62 -11.58 0.20
C ILE A 6 0.73 -11.55 0.95
N THR A 7 0.71 -11.32 2.26
CA THR A 7 1.89 -11.36 3.12
C THR A 7 2.57 -12.73 3.11
N ASP A 8 1.83 -13.82 2.92
CA ASP A 8 2.42 -15.17 2.84
C ASP A 8 3.26 -15.33 1.57
N VAL A 9 2.81 -14.77 0.45
CA VAL A 9 3.59 -14.72 -0.79
C VAL A 9 4.85 -13.87 -0.59
N ASN A 10 4.72 -12.69 0.00
CA ASN A 10 5.86 -11.81 0.30
C ASN A 10 6.91 -12.51 1.18
N ASN A 11 6.47 -13.25 2.20
CA ASN A 11 7.36 -14.02 3.09
C ASN A 11 8.10 -15.13 2.35
N HIS A 12 7.48 -15.79 1.38
CA HIS A 12 8.15 -16.79 0.53
C HIS A 12 9.31 -16.18 -0.26
N TYR A 13 9.11 -15.01 -0.88
CA TYR A 13 10.18 -14.30 -1.61
C TYR A 13 11.29 -13.80 -0.69
N ILE A 14 10.97 -13.42 0.55
CA ILE A 14 11.97 -13.05 1.57
C ILE A 14 12.84 -14.26 1.94
N GLN A 15 12.24 -15.42 2.20
CA GLN A 15 12.97 -16.66 2.53
C GLN A 15 13.93 -17.08 1.40
N ASP A 16 13.52 -16.87 0.15
CA ASP A 16 14.31 -17.14 -1.04
C ASP A 16 15.38 -16.07 -1.35
N ASN A 17 15.46 -14.98 -0.57
CA ASN A 17 16.28 -13.79 -0.85
C ASN A 17 16.00 -13.15 -2.24
N LYS A 18 14.76 -13.25 -2.73
CA LYS A 18 14.32 -12.71 -4.02
C LYS A 18 13.40 -11.49 -3.89
N MET A 19 13.06 -11.09 -2.67
CA MET A 19 12.24 -9.91 -2.42
C MET A 19 13.02 -8.63 -2.70
N THR A 20 12.46 -7.75 -3.52
CA THR A 20 12.92 -6.37 -3.70
C THR A 20 11.86 -5.41 -3.19
N PHE A 21 12.27 -4.19 -2.82
CA PHE A 21 11.35 -3.14 -2.42
C PHE A 21 11.90 -1.77 -2.82
N GLU A 22 11.02 -0.79 -2.87
CA GLU A 22 11.36 0.62 -3.09
C GLU A 22 10.68 1.47 -2.03
N VAL A 23 11.29 2.61 -1.72
CA VAL A 23 10.70 3.64 -0.86
C VAL A 23 10.14 4.72 -1.77
N LEU A 24 8.85 5.01 -1.63
CA LEU A 24 8.17 6.03 -2.43
C LEU A 24 8.26 7.39 -1.76
N ASP A 25 8.70 8.39 -2.51
CA ASP A 25 8.64 9.79 -2.09
C ASP A 25 7.23 10.37 -2.34
N GLY A 26 6.83 11.31 -1.49
CA GLY A 26 5.51 11.94 -1.57
C GLY A 26 4.47 11.27 -0.69
N TRP A 27 3.19 11.44 -1.04
CA TRP A 27 2.08 10.98 -0.21
C TRP A 27 1.52 9.65 -0.70
N TRP A 28 1.13 8.80 0.26
CA TRP A 28 0.30 7.63 0.05
C TRP A 28 -0.82 7.62 1.10
N THR A 29 -2.03 7.31 0.66
CA THR A 29 -3.20 7.08 1.52
C THR A 29 -4.07 6.03 0.87
N ASP A 30 -4.76 5.23 1.68
CA ASP A 30 -5.86 4.39 1.21
C ASP A 30 -7.17 5.19 1.17
N ALA A 31 -8.24 4.54 0.71
CA ALA A 31 -9.59 5.09 0.61
C ALA A 31 -10.65 4.11 1.14
N GLY A 32 -10.33 3.37 2.21
CA GLY A 32 -11.21 2.34 2.77
C GLY A 32 -12.40 2.85 3.60
N THR A 33 -12.43 4.14 3.94
CA THR A 33 -13.49 4.82 4.70
C THR A 33 -13.92 6.11 4.02
N PHE A 34 -15.05 6.71 4.42
CA PHE A 34 -15.49 8.00 3.86
C PHE A 34 -14.46 9.13 4.08
N GLU A 35 -13.86 9.17 5.26
CA GLU A 35 -12.84 10.17 5.63
C GLU A 35 -11.55 9.98 4.84
N SER A 36 -11.06 8.74 4.70
CA SER A 36 -9.86 8.44 3.93
C SER A 36 -10.07 8.66 2.42
N LEU A 37 -11.27 8.36 1.90
CA LEU A 37 -11.65 8.69 0.53
C LEU A 37 -11.64 10.21 0.27
N TYR A 38 -12.24 11.00 1.17
CA TYR A 38 -12.21 12.46 1.07
C TYR A 38 -10.77 13.01 1.08
N ARG A 39 -9.92 12.45 1.95
CA ARG A 39 -8.50 12.79 2.01
C ARG A 39 -7.76 12.43 0.72
N ALA A 40 -7.98 11.23 0.18
CA ALA A 40 -7.38 10.78 -1.07
C ALA A 40 -7.75 11.71 -2.23
N ASN A 41 -9.03 12.07 -2.35
CA ASN A 41 -9.50 13.01 -3.37
C ASN A 41 -8.89 14.40 -3.20
N SER A 42 -8.76 14.88 -1.96
CA SER A 42 -8.14 16.18 -1.67
C SER A 42 -6.66 16.20 -2.04
N LEU A 43 -5.91 15.15 -1.71
CA LEU A 43 -4.50 14.99 -2.09
C LEU A 43 -4.33 14.96 -3.61
N ALA A 44 -5.14 14.18 -4.31
CA ALA A 44 -5.13 14.10 -5.78
C ALA A 44 -5.47 15.44 -6.44
N ALA A 45 -6.44 16.19 -5.92
CA ALA A 45 -6.81 17.51 -6.44
C ALA A 45 -5.77 18.60 -6.12
N SER A 46 -5.03 18.46 -5.02
CA SER A 46 -3.96 19.39 -4.62
C SER A 46 -2.64 19.18 -5.37
N GLY A 47 -2.52 18.09 -6.15
CA GLY A 47 -1.34 17.81 -6.96
C GLY A 47 -1.25 18.68 -8.21
N ASN A 48 -0.61 19.84 -8.08
CA ASN A 48 0.16 20.56 -9.10
C ASN A 48 1.49 20.99 -8.50
#